data_AF-A0A5E4J3S3-F1
#
_entry.id   AF-A0A5E4J3S3-F1
#
_cell.length_a   1.000
_cell.length_b   1.000
_cell.length_c   1.000
_cell.angle_alpha   90.00
_cell.angle_beta   90.00
_cell.angle_gamma   90.00
#
_symmetry.space_group_name_H-M   'P 1'
#
loop_
_entity.id
_entity.type
_entity.pdbx_description
1 polymer ?
#
loop_
_entity_poly.entity_id
_entity_poly.type
_entity_poly.pdbx_seq_one_letter_code
_entity_poly.pdbx_strand_id
1 'polypeptide(L)'
;MQEKSLSEINERIRDGSARVVTAEEMPDLVDELGPAGAVREVDVVTTGTFGAMCSSGVFLNLGHSDPPIKIAKAWLNKVEAYGGVAAVDLFLGATQPSEDRGIEYGGAHVMEELLAGKQIEVEAQGVGTDCYPQMELETNLRLEDFNQATMVNPRNAYQRYNAATNSSDRTMHTYMGTLLPRLGNVHYSGAGVLSPLSNDPSFDYIGIGTRIFLAGAQGYDMGSGTQHNPQNGFSTLMVTGDMKRMNNTFLRAATFHKYGPSLYLGIGIPIPVLNEKIAKNTAVRDRDITVPVVDYGIPRRDRPSLKLVSYEDLKSGIIDLSGKEVSTSSLSSFHMAREVARELKSQVEAGEFLLSSAVEPLARIGSSRPMKQTKESPNVGDGMSRDVVTVRDEIRVDEAARLIVIGSFDHLPVVSKDGRLIGIITAWDISKAVASGKSSRIAEIMTRRVYSVRVDEPIELAARTLDTHSISALPVVDRDDKVIGMITSDHLSRLLARRR
;
A
#
# COMPACT_ATOMS: atom_id res chain seq x y z
N MET A 1 -21.80 15.27 -35.59
CA MET A 1 -20.90 15.41 -34.44
C MET A 1 -19.55 15.81 -35.00
N GLN A 2 -18.95 16.87 -34.46
CA GLN A 2 -17.60 17.28 -34.84
C GLN A 2 -16.63 16.35 -34.10
N GLU A 3 -15.87 15.56 -34.84
CA GLU A 3 -14.82 14.70 -34.28
C GLU A 3 -13.47 15.28 -34.68
N LYS A 4 -12.57 15.46 -33.69
CA LYS A 4 -11.17 15.79 -33.95
C LYS A 4 -10.40 14.50 -34.13
N SER A 5 -9.42 14.49 -35.02
CA SER A 5 -8.46 13.39 -35.11
C SER A 5 -7.24 13.66 -34.22
N LEU A 6 -6.56 12.57 -33.82
CA LEU A 6 -5.31 12.71 -33.09
C LEU A 6 -4.21 13.38 -33.92
N SER A 7 -4.23 13.19 -35.25
CA SER A 7 -3.26 13.83 -36.16
C SER A 7 -3.43 15.35 -36.13
N GLU A 8 -4.67 15.83 -36.25
CA GLU A 8 -4.99 17.26 -36.18
C GLU A 8 -4.53 17.87 -34.85
N ILE A 9 -4.80 17.20 -33.72
CA ILE A 9 -4.33 17.68 -32.40
C ILE A 9 -2.80 17.73 -32.34
N ASN A 10 -2.11 16.69 -32.82
CA ASN A 10 -0.65 16.68 -32.84
C ASN A 10 -0.05 17.72 -33.81
N GLU A 11 -0.73 18.08 -34.89
CA GLU A 11 -0.33 19.20 -35.75
C GLU A 11 -0.45 20.53 -34.99
N ARG A 12 -1.57 20.74 -34.29
CA ARG A 12 -1.78 21.91 -33.43
C ARG A 12 -0.80 21.99 -32.25
N ILE A 13 -0.31 20.86 -31.77
CA ILE A 13 0.73 20.84 -30.74
C ILE A 13 2.07 21.28 -31.34
N ARG A 14 2.42 20.80 -32.55
CA ARG A 14 3.68 21.19 -33.21
C ARG A 14 3.72 22.65 -33.61
N ASP A 15 2.58 23.25 -33.97
CA ASP A 15 2.49 24.66 -34.35
C ASP A 15 2.24 25.61 -33.16
N GLY A 16 2.05 25.08 -31.96
CA GLY A 16 1.78 25.85 -30.73
C GLY A 16 0.37 26.44 -30.63
N SER A 17 -0.58 26.00 -31.46
CA SER A 17 -1.98 26.47 -31.47
C SER A 17 -2.96 25.59 -30.68
N ALA A 18 -2.48 24.48 -30.10
CA ALA A 18 -3.29 23.59 -29.28
C ALA A 18 -3.74 24.27 -27.98
N ARG A 19 -5.04 24.22 -27.69
CA ARG A 19 -5.59 24.66 -26.41
C ARG A 19 -5.53 23.50 -25.41
N VAL A 20 -4.59 23.60 -24.47
CA VAL A 20 -4.40 22.60 -23.42
C VAL A 20 -4.99 23.12 -22.11
N VAL A 21 -5.74 22.27 -21.42
CA VAL A 21 -6.27 22.55 -20.08
C VAL A 21 -5.91 21.41 -19.14
N THR A 22 -5.99 21.65 -17.84
CA THR A 22 -5.85 20.61 -16.82
C THR A 22 -7.21 19.98 -16.53
N ALA A 23 -7.22 18.78 -15.96
CA ALA A 23 -8.44 18.11 -15.55
C ALA A 23 -9.22 18.87 -14.45
N GLU A 24 -8.59 19.80 -13.72
CA GLU A 24 -9.32 20.69 -12.80
C GLU A 24 -10.06 21.82 -13.52
N GLU A 25 -9.55 22.30 -14.66
CA GLU A 25 -10.15 23.39 -15.45
C GLU A 25 -11.30 22.87 -16.35
N MET A 26 -11.23 21.62 -16.79
CA MET A 26 -12.15 21.05 -17.76
C MET A 26 -13.63 21.01 -17.30
N PRO A 27 -13.98 20.65 -16.04
CA PRO A 27 -15.38 20.62 -15.60
C PRO A 27 -16.09 21.97 -15.73
N ASP A 28 -15.42 23.07 -15.40
CA ASP A 28 -16.02 24.41 -15.47
C ASP A 28 -16.25 24.85 -16.93
N LEU A 29 -15.34 24.48 -17.84
CA LEU A 29 -15.52 24.72 -19.28
C LEU A 29 -16.68 23.92 -19.87
N VAL A 30 -16.89 22.67 -19.41
CA VAL A 30 -18.04 21.86 -19.85
C VAL A 30 -19.34 22.41 -19.31
N ASP A 31 -19.37 22.93 -18.08
CA ASP A 31 -20.55 23.58 -17.51
C ASP A 31 -20.93 24.86 -18.28
N GLU A 32 -19.93 25.65 -18.72
CA GLU A 32 -20.16 26.89 -19.47
C GLU A 32 -20.53 26.64 -20.94
N LEU A 33 -19.78 25.80 -21.65
CA LEU A 33 -19.85 25.65 -23.10
C LEU A 33 -20.68 24.44 -23.56
N GLY A 34 -20.99 23.55 -22.62
CA GLY A 34 -21.47 22.21 -22.91
C GLY A 34 -20.39 21.30 -23.55
N PRO A 35 -20.61 19.98 -23.59
CA PRO A 35 -19.66 19.02 -24.17
C PRO A 35 -19.27 19.33 -25.62
N ALA A 36 -20.24 19.69 -26.47
CA ALA A 36 -19.98 20.03 -27.87
C ALA A 36 -19.21 21.36 -28.03
N GLY A 37 -19.37 22.31 -27.10
CA GLY A 37 -18.55 23.51 -27.05
C GLY A 37 -17.12 23.20 -26.61
N ALA A 38 -16.97 22.39 -25.57
CA ALA A 38 -15.66 21.97 -25.07
C ALA A 38 -14.84 21.19 -26.13
N VAL A 39 -15.47 20.32 -26.92
CA VAL A 39 -14.79 19.64 -28.04
C VAL A 39 -14.24 20.63 -29.06
N ARG A 40 -14.94 21.73 -29.35
CA ARG A 40 -14.46 22.74 -30.31
C ARG A 40 -13.26 23.50 -29.75
N GLU A 41 -13.38 23.93 -28.51
CA GLU A 41 -12.42 24.82 -27.87
C GLU A 41 -11.15 24.11 -27.40
N VAL A 42 -11.27 22.97 -26.71
CA VAL A 42 -10.17 22.28 -26.03
C VAL A 42 -9.62 21.17 -26.92
N ASP A 43 -8.29 21.05 -26.99
CA ASP A 43 -7.63 19.97 -27.72
C ASP A 43 -7.16 18.87 -26.78
N VAL A 44 -6.60 19.22 -25.62
CA VAL A 44 -6.00 18.27 -24.69
C VAL A 44 -6.36 18.61 -23.25
N VAL A 45 -6.75 17.59 -22.48
CA VAL A 45 -6.89 17.64 -21.02
C VAL A 45 -5.73 16.90 -20.38
N THR A 46 -4.92 17.61 -19.60
CA THR A 46 -3.79 17.02 -18.87
C THR A 46 -4.20 16.57 -17.48
N THR A 47 -3.82 15.34 -17.16
CA THR A 47 -4.12 14.69 -15.88
C THR A 47 -2.83 14.47 -15.09
N GLY A 48 -2.95 14.22 -13.79
CA GLY A 48 -1.81 14.03 -12.91
C GLY A 48 -2.16 13.28 -11.63
N THR A 49 -1.28 12.39 -11.20
CA THR A 49 -1.34 11.76 -9.89
C THR A 49 0.04 11.70 -9.28
N PHE A 50 0.10 11.88 -7.95
CA PHE A 50 1.32 11.73 -7.17
C PHE A 50 0.98 11.10 -5.82
N GLY A 51 1.30 9.83 -5.68
CA GLY A 51 0.99 9.05 -4.48
C GLY A 51 1.87 7.83 -4.35
N ALA A 52 1.66 7.08 -3.26
CA ALA A 52 2.40 5.86 -3.00
C ALA A 52 2.09 4.78 -4.05
N MET A 53 3.08 4.45 -4.87
CA MET A 53 3.06 3.46 -5.94
C MET A 53 4.08 2.36 -5.64
N CYS A 54 3.85 1.63 -4.56
CA CYS A 54 4.74 0.57 -4.06
C CYS A 54 5.04 -0.55 -5.08
N SER A 55 4.14 -0.77 -6.04
CA SER A 55 4.32 -1.72 -7.14
C SER A 55 5.13 -1.11 -8.29
N SER A 56 6.34 -0.64 -7.98
CA SER A 56 7.29 -0.03 -8.92
C SER A 56 8.67 -0.67 -8.77
N GLY A 57 9.47 -0.64 -9.84
CA GLY A 57 10.82 -1.20 -9.84
C GLY A 57 11.59 -0.80 -11.09
N VAL A 58 12.90 -1.08 -11.10
CA VAL A 58 13.80 -0.74 -12.20
C VAL A 58 14.64 -1.95 -12.61
N PHE A 59 14.70 -2.21 -13.92
CA PHE A 59 15.72 -3.07 -14.50
C PHE A 59 16.99 -2.27 -14.75
N LEU A 60 18.11 -2.77 -14.23
CA LEU A 60 19.42 -2.17 -14.34
C LEU A 60 20.35 -3.11 -15.09
N ASN A 61 21.07 -2.59 -16.07
CA ASN A 61 22.16 -3.30 -16.74
C ASN A 61 23.49 -2.64 -16.36
N LEU A 62 24.35 -3.41 -15.68
CA LEU A 62 25.61 -2.89 -15.13
C LEU A 62 26.75 -2.87 -16.15
N GLY A 63 26.59 -3.59 -17.27
CA GLY A 63 27.73 -3.97 -18.11
C GLY A 63 28.62 -5.04 -17.45
N HIS A 64 29.46 -5.67 -18.25
CA HIS A 64 30.41 -6.66 -17.72
C HIS A 64 31.59 -5.98 -17.02
N SER A 65 31.95 -6.51 -15.85
CA SER A 65 33.24 -6.29 -15.21
C SER A 65 34.37 -6.97 -16.00
N ASP A 66 35.61 -6.65 -15.64
CA ASP A 66 36.78 -7.38 -16.10
C ASP A 66 37.57 -7.90 -14.89
N PRO A 67 37.67 -9.22 -14.68
CA PRO A 67 37.07 -10.30 -15.51
C PRO A 67 35.53 -10.33 -15.48
N PRO A 68 34.84 -10.94 -16.45
CA PRO A 68 33.37 -10.92 -16.48
C PRO A 68 32.75 -11.75 -15.35
N ILE A 69 31.62 -11.26 -14.82
CA ILE A 69 30.80 -11.90 -13.78
C ILE A 69 29.44 -12.33 -14.33
N LYS A 70 28.91 -13.43 -13.80
CA LYS A 70 27.51 -13.84 -13.91
C LYS A 70 26.83 -13.70 -12.56
N ILE A 71 26.13 -12.58 -12.37
CA ILE A 71 25.55 -12.18 -11.10
C ILE A 71 24.36 -13.08 -10.74
N ALA A 72 24.49 -13.77 -9.61
CA ALA A 72 23.43 -14.55 -8.99
C ALA A 72 22.69 -13.76 -7.91
N LYS A 73 23.42 -12.97 -7.12
CA LYS A 73 22.90 -12.06 -6.10
C LYS A 73 23.60 -10.72 -6.18
N ALA A 74 22.87 -9.64 -5.91
CA ALA A 74 23.44 -8.32 -5.85
C ALA A 74 22.76 -7.46 -4.79
N TRP A 75 23.51 -6.48 -4.29
CA TRP A 75 23.04 -5.49 -3.35
C TRP A 75 23.45 -4.10 -3.82
N LEU A 76 22.51 -3.17 -3.76
CA LEU A 76 22.69 -1.76 -4.06
C LEU A 76 22.49 -0.98 -2.77
N ASN A 77 23.56 -0.43 -2.17
CA ASN A 77 23.54 0.10 -0.80
C ASN A 77 22.88 -0.88 0.20
N LYS A 78 23.28 -2.16 0.16
CA LYS A 78 22.73 -3.24 0.99
C LYS A 78 21.22 -3.49 0.82
N VAL A 79 20.64 -3.03 -0.28
CA VAL A 79 19.29 -3.42 -0.73
C VAL A 79 19.44 -4.48 -1.80
N GLU A 80 18.89 -5.67 -1.56
CA GLU A 80 18.94 -6.77 -2.51
C GLU A 80 18.28 -6.38 -3.86
N ALA A 81 19.02 -6.53 -4.95
CA ALA A 81 18.49 -6.43 -6.30
C ALA A 81 18.46 -7.84 -6.89
N TYR A 82 17.30 -8.24 -7.42
CA TYR A 82 17.10 -9.59 -7.94
C TYR A 82 18.01 -9.82 -9.16
N GLY A 83 18.99 -10.70 -9.00
CA GLY A 83 19.82 -11.23 -10.09
C GLY A 83 19.14 -12.39 -10.82
N GLY A 84 19.89 -13.11 -11.66
CA GLY A 84 19.35 -14.29 -12.35
C GLY A 84 18.40 -13.98 -13.52
N VAL A 85 18.28 -12.71 -13.92
CA VAL A 85 17.62 -12.30 -15.18
C VAL A 85 18.52 -12.64 -16.38
N ALA A 86 19.78 -12.25 -16.28
CA ALA A 86 20.88 -12.61 -17.18
C ALA A 86 22.22 -12.43 -16.42
N ALA A 87 23.33 -12.19 -17.12
CA ALA A 87 24.65 -12.14 -16.46
C ALA A 87 24.87 -10.87 -15.63
N VAL A 88 24.40 -9.71 -16.09
CA VAL A 88 24.65 -8.40 -15.45
C VAL A 88 23.39 -7.52 -15.38
N ASP A 89 22.23 -8.17 -15.49
CA ASP A 89 20.91 -7.56 -15.43
C ASP A 89 20.29 -7.83 -14.06
N LEU A 90 19.84 -6.76 -13.41
CA LEU A 90 19.23 -6.78 -12.08
C LEU A 90 17.85 -6.17 -12.11
N PHE A 91 16.96 -6.62 -11.23
CA PHE A 91 15.69 -5.95 -10.95
C PHE A 91 15.66 -5.47 -9.49
N LEU A 92 15.60 -4.16 -9.29
CA LEU A 92 15.44 -3.56 -7.96
C LEU A 92 13.98 -3.16 -7.73
N GLY A 93 13.33 -3.81 -6.76
CA GLY A 93 11.96 -3.48 -6.35
C GLY A 93 11.93 -2.31 -5.36
N ALA A 94 11.00 -1.36 -5.53
CA ALA A 94 10.96 -0.15 -4.71
C ALA A 94 10.69 -0.40 -3.22
N THR A 95 10.05 -1.52 -2.88
CA THR A 95 9.70 -1.91 -1.50
C THR A 95 10.71 -2.86 -0.86
N GLN A 96 11.78 -3.24 -1.56
CA GLN A 96 12.81 -4.10 -0.99
C GLN A 96 13.51 -3.36 0.15
N PRO A 97 13.52 -3.87 1.39
CA PRO A 97 14.22 -3.23 2.50
C PRO A 97 15.73 -3.41 2.37
N SER A 98 16.49 -2.50 3.00
CA SER A 98 17.92 -2.71 3.24
C SER A 98 18.14 -3.74 4.35
N GLU A 99 19.21 -4.52 4.23
CA GLU A 99 19.60 -5.54 5.20
C GLU A 99 20.19 -4.96 6.49
N ASP A 100 20.80 -3.77 6.45
CA ASP A 100 21.56 -3.19 7.55
C ASP A 100 21.06 -1.81 8.02
N ARG A 101 20.25 -1.11 7.23
CA ARG A 101 19.68 0.22 7.55
C ARG A 101 18.23 0.15 8.06
N GLY A 102 17.71 -1.05 8.29
CA GLY A 102 16.37 -1.28 8.81
C GLY A 102 15.25 -0.87 7.84
N ILE A 103 14.03 -0.78 8.35
CA ILE A 103 12.81 -0.54 7.54
C ILE A 103 12.72 0.87 6.95
N GLU A 104 13.62 1.76 7.34
CA GLU A 104 13.61 3.18 6.95
C GLU A 104 14.32 3.44 5.61
N TYR A 105 15.02 2.44 5.08
CA TYR A 105 15.72 2.53 3.80
C TYR A 105 15.44 1.28 2.94
N GLY A 106 15.41 1.45 1.61
CA GLY A 106 15.07 0.38 0.69
C GLY A 106 15.21 0.79 -0.78
N GLY A 107 14.69 -0.02 -1.68
CA GLY A 107 14.90 0.15 -3.13
C GLY A 107 14.45 1.49 -3.68
N ALA A 108 13.34 2.06 -3.16
CA ALA A 108 12.90 3.42 -3.50
C ALA A 108 13.95 4.49 -3.17
N HIS A 109 14.66 4.33 -2.05
CA HIS A 109 15.72 5.26 -1.63
C HIS A 109 16.93 5.16 -2.55
N VAL A 110 17.36 3.94 -2.90
CA VAL A 110 18.41 3.74 -3.90
C VAL A 110 18.05 4.41 -5.23
N MET A 111 16.80 4.27 -5.69
CA MET A 111 16.33 4.91 -6.92
C MET A 111 16.37 6.44 -6.84
N GLU A 112 15.88 7.02 -5.73
CA GLU A 112 15.90 8.47 -5.51
C GLU A 112 17.33 9.01 -5.44
N GLU A 113 18.24 8.28 -4.78
CA GLU A 113 19.65 8.66 -4.67
C GLU A 113 20.37 8.64 -6.01
N LEU A 114 20.14 7.60 -6.82
CA LEU A 114 20.63 7.54 -8.21
C LEU A 114 20.13 8.74 -9.04
N LEU A 115 18.84 9.08 -8.95
CA LEU A 115 18.27 10.25 -9.65
C LEU A 115 18.79 11.58 -9.12
N ALA A 116 19.16 11.64 -7.85
CA ALA A 116 19.84 12.79 -7.27
C ALA A 116 21.32 12.89 -7.66
N GLY A 117 21.80 11.99 -8.54
CA GLY A 117 23.18 11.93 -8.99
C GLY A 117 24.14 11.44 -7.91
N LYS A 118 23.66 10.78 -6.85
CA LYS A 118 24.52 10.19 -5.84
C LYS A 118 25.12 8.88 -6.35
N GLN A 119 26.29 8.57 -5.80
CA GLN A 119 26.94 7.29 -6.01
C GLN A 119 26.37 6.26 -5.02
N ILE A 120 26.18 5.03 -5.47
CA ILE A 120 25.74 3.90 -4.66
C ILE A 120 26.80 2.81 -4.66
N GLU A 121 26.89 2.10 -3.55
CA GLU A 121 27.71 0.89 -3.42
C GLU A 121 27.00 -0.28 -4.09
N VAL A 122 27.75 -1.07 -4.86
CA VAL A 122 27.27 -2.26 -5.55
C VAL A 122 28.13 -3.44 -5.14
N GLU A 123 27.48 -4.43 -4.55
CA GLU A 123 28.07 -5.72 -4.22
C GLU A 123 27.36 -6.78 -5.05
N ALA A 124 28.11 -7.69 -5.66
CA ALA A 124 27.55 -8.78 -6.43
C ALA A 124 28.31 -10.08 -6.20
N GLN A 125 27.54 -11.17 -6.17
CA GLN A 125 28.03 -12.54 -6.03
C GLN A 125 27.52 -13.36 -7.21
N GLY A 126 28.40 -14.15 -7.79
CA GLY A 126 28.15 -15.02 -8.93
C GLY A 126 28.67 -16.43 -8.71
N VAL A 127 28.40 -17.28 -9.68
CA VAL A 127 29.04 -18.60 -9.77
C VAL A 127 30.15 -18.51 -10.81
N GLY A 128 31.37 -18.88 -10.44
CA GLY A 128 32.50 -18.90 -11.36
C GLY A 128 32.27 -19.93 -12.46
N THR A 129 32.41 -19.52 -13.72
CA THR A 129 32.37 -20.40 -14.90
C THR A 129 33.47 -20.01 -15.88
N ASP A 130 33.69 -20.83 -16.92
CA ASP A 130 34.68 -20.53 -17.97
C ASP A 130 34.43 -19.18 -18.66
N CYS A 131 33.16 -18.81 -18.86
CA CYS A 131 32.78 -17.53 -19.46
C CYS A 131 32.76 -16.36 -18.46
N TYR A 132 32.66 -16.67 -17.16
CA TYR A 132 32.45 -15.68 -16.09
C TYR A 132 33.31 -16.05 -14.88
N PRO A 133 34.64 -15.84 -14.93
CA PRO A 133 35.53 -16.30 -13.88
C PRO A 133 35.45 -15.46 -12.61
N GLN A 134 34.97 -14.21 -12.68
CA GLN A 134 34.78 -13.37 -11.49
C GLN A 134 33.58 -13.87 -10.68
N MET A 135 33.79 -14.13 -9.39
CA MET A 135 32.76 -14.63 -8.48
C MET A 135 32.20 -13.56 -7.54
N GLU A 136 32.97 -12.51 -7.27
CA GLU A 136 32.61 -11.42 -6.36
C GLU A 136 33.00 -10.10 -7.00
N LEU A 137 32.17 -9.08 -6.85
CA LEU A 137 32.39 -7.73 -7.34
C LEU A 137 31.93 -6.74 -6.26
N GLU A 138 32.81 -5.79 -5.94
CA GLU A 138 32.49 -4.61 -5.14
C GLU A 138 32.88 -3.37 -5.93
N THR A 139 31.95 -2.45 -6.12
CA THR A 139 32.20 -1.20 -6.87
C THR A 139 31.23 -0.11 -6.43
N ASN A 140 31.40 1.10 -6.97
CA ASN A 140 30.54 2.23 -6.68
C ASN A 140 30.08 2.88 -8.00
N LEU A 141 28.77 2.92 -8.24
CA LEU A 141 28.19 3.38 -9.50
C LEU A 141 27.26 4.59 -9.29
N ARG A 142 27.20 5.46 -10.29
CA ARG A 142 26.16 6.49 -10.46
C ARG A 142 25.16 6.06 -11.52
N LEU A 143 24.06 6.80 -11.67
CA LEU A 143 23.02 6.46 -12.65
C LEU A 143 23.55 6.45 -14.09
N GLU A 144 24.49 7.33 -14.41
CA GLU A 144 25.11 7.42 -15.73
C GLU A 144 25.93 6.17 -16.10
N ASP A 145 26.49 5.46 -15.11
CA ASP A 145 27.36 4.30 -15.31
C ASP A 145 26.58 3.04 -15.75
N PHE A 146 25.27 2.98 -15.48
CA PHE A 146 24.42 1.89 -15.97
C PHE A 146 24.16 2.04 -17.47
N ASN A 147 24.28 0.96 -18.24
CA ASN A 147 23.93 0.95 -19.66
C ASN A 147 22.44 1.26 -19.86
N GLN A 148 21.60 0.63 -19.05
CA GLN A 148 20.15 0.85 -19.02
C GLN A 148 19.66 0.94 -17.58
N ALA A 149 18.69 1.83 -17.36
CA ALA A 149 17.90 1.90 -16.15
C ALA A 149 16.42 2.08 -16.56
N THR A 150 15.71 0.98 -16.72
CA THR A 150 14.34 0.98 -17.26
C THR A 150 13.36 0.70 -16.14
N MET A 151 12.57 1.69 -15.74
CA MET A 151 11.47 1.46 -14.80
C MET A 151 10.40 0.60 -15.45
N VAL A 152 9.95 -0.44 -14.74
CA VAL A 152 8.83 -1.29 -15.15
C VAL A 152 7.95 -1.48 -13.93
N ASN A 153 6.80 -0.81 -13.96
CA ASN A 153 5.92 -0.74 -12.80
C ASN A 153 4.64 -1.53 -13.07
N PRO A 154 4.44 -2.67 -12.41
CA PRO A 154 3.32 -3.55 -12.70
C PRO A 154 1.95 -3.01 -12.25
N ARG A 155 1.85 -1.95 -11.43
CA ARG A 155 0.55 -1.48 -10.94
C ARG A 155 0.59 -0.04 -10.41
N ASN A 156 0.11 0.88 -11.22
CA ASN A 156 0.11 2.32 -10.94
C ASN A 156 -1.20 2.98 -11.41
N ALA A 157 -1.32 4.30 -11.17
CA ALA A 157 -2.40 5.16 -11.66
C ALA A 157 -3.81 4.58 -11.46
N TYR A 158 -4.11 4.18 -10.22
CA TYR A 158 -5.40 3.59 -9.85
C TYR A 158 -6.59 4.48 -10.24
N GLN A 159 -7.63 3.87 -10.78
CA GLN A 159 -8.89 4.55 -11.13
C GLN A 159 -9.55 5.14 -9.89
N ARG A 160 -9.65 4.32 -8.84
CA ARG A 160 -10.10 4.68 -7.49
C ARG A 160 -9.35 3.79 -6.50
N TYR A 161 -9.26 4.25 -5.26
CA TYR A 161 -8.62 3.50 -4.18
C TYR A 161 -9.47 3.59 -2.92
N ASN A 162 -9.50 2.51 -2.13
CA ASN A 162 -10.31 2.46 -0.92
C ASN A 162 -9.80 3.47 0.11
N ALA A 163 -10.72 4.09 0.84
CA ALA A 163 -10.41 4.77 2.09
C ALA A 163 -10.29 3.71 3.21
N ALA A 164 -9.46 3.98 4.21
CA ALA A 164 -9.11 3.02 5.25
C ALA A 164 -9.36 3.60 6.63
N THR A 165 -9.97 2.81 7.50
CA THR A 165 -10.15 3.11 8.93
C THR A 165 -9.89 1.85 9.76
N ASN A 166 -10.00 1.97 11.08
CA ASN A 166 -9.66 0.91 12.02
C ASN A 166 -10.65 0.88 13.19
N SER A 167 -11.55 -0.10 13.20
CA SER A 167 -12.50 -0.31 14.30
C SER A 167 -11.89 -0.96 15.55
N SER A 168 -10.69 -1.55 15.43
CA SER A 168 -10.04 -2.25 16.54
C SER A 168 -9.62 -1.29 17.66
N ASP A 169 -9.28 -1.83 18.81
CA ASP A 169 -8.88 -1.09 20.01
C ASP A 169 -7.40 -0.67 20.03
N ARG A 170 -6.62 -1.10 19.02
CA ARG A 170 -5.19 -0.82 18.88
C ARG A 170 -4.88 0.03 17.65
N THR A 171 -3.76 0.74 17.70
CA THR A 171 -3.21 1.44 16.53
C THR A 171 -2.69 0.43 15.51
N MET A 172 -2.98 0.67 14.23
CA MET A 172 -2.47 -0.13 13.12
C MET A 172 -1.50 0.66 12.27
N HIS A 173 -0.39 0.02 11.88
CA HIS A 173 0.61 0.57 10.96
C HIS A 173 0.51 -0.17 9.63
N THR A 174 0.13 0.52 8.57
CA THR A 174 -0.25 -0.09 7.29
C THR A 174 0.32 0.69 6.10
N TYR A 175 0.19 0.16 4.89
CA TYR A 175 0.44 0.94 3.66
C TYR A 175 -0.51 2.13 3.50
N MET A 176 -1.63 2.15 4.23
CA MET A 176 -2.52 3.30 4.32
C MET A 176 -2.09 4.28 5.42
N GLY A 177 -0.84 4.21 5.88
CA GLY A 177 -0.34 4.96 7.04
C GLY A 177 -0.83 4.41 8.38
N THR A 178 -0.74 5.25 9.41
CA THR A 178 -1.16 4.89 10.77
C THR A 178 -2.66 5.10 10.94
N LEU A 179 -3.39 4.02 11.26
CA LEU A 179 -4.83 4.05 11.52
C LEU A 179 -5.08 3.93 13.03
N LEU A 180 -5.72 4.95 13.58
CA LEU A 180 -6.00 5.10 15.00
C LEU A 180 -7.15 4.18 15.43
N PRO A 181 -7.11 3.67 16.67
CA PRO A 181 -8.14 2.75 17.17
C PRO A 181 -9.52 3.40 17.24
N ARG A 182 -10.56 2.55 17.24
CA ARG A 182 -11.98 2.93 17.44
C ARG A 182 -12.46 3.99 16.46
N LEU A 183 -12.11 3.82 15.18
CA LEU A 183 -12.44 4.73 14.07
C LEU A 183 -11.87 6.14 14.28
N GLY A 184 -10.67 6.24 14.85
CA GLY A 184 -10.08 7.53 15.22
C GLY A 184 -9.66 8.41 14.03
N ASN A 185 -9.45 7.82 12.85
CA ASN A 185 -9.18 8.54 11.61
C ASN A 185 -9.58 7.72 10.37
N VAL A 186 -9.60 8.39 9.22
CA VAL A 186 -9.67 7.79 7.89
C VAL A 186 -8.52 8.28 7.05
N HIS A 187 -7.76 7.36 6.45
CA HIS A 187 -6.77 7.71 5.42
C HIS A 187 -7.27 7.28 4.05
N TYR A 188 -6.98 8.07 3.03
CA TYR A 188 -7.32 7.76 1.63
C TYR A 188 -6.15 8.09 0.70
N SER A 189 -6.21 7.60 -0.53
CA SER A 189 -5.18 7.81 -1.54
C SER A 189 -5.85 8.06 -2.90
N GLY A 190 -5.22 8.87 -3.74
CA GLY A 190 -5.68 9.27 -5.06
C GLY A 190 -5.75 10.78 -5.25
N ALA A 191 -5.68 11.22 -6.51
CA ALA A 191 -5.70 12.64 -6.88
C ALA A 191 -7.11 13.18 -7.19
N GLY A 192 -8.15 12.33 -7.08
CA GLY A 192 -9.53 12.69 -7.39
C GLY A 192 -9.68 13.15 -8.84
N VAL A 193 -10.24 14.35 -9.04
CA VAL A 193 -10.43 15.00 -10.35
C VAL A 193 -9.19 14.99 -11.25
N LEU A 194 -7.97 15.03 -10.72
CA LEU A 194 -6.75 15.01 -11.53
C LEU A 194 -6.35 13.60 -12.00
N SER A 195 -6.92 12.53 -11.43
CA SER A 195 -6.48 11.16 -11.71
C SER A 195 -6.72 10.78 -13.17
N PRO A 196 -5.72 10.23 -13.89
CA PRO A 196 -5.86 9.87 -15.30
C PRO A 196 -7.05 8.94 -15.59
N LEU A 197 -7.17 7.84 -14.83
CA LEU A 197 -8.22 6.85 -15.04
C LEU A 197 -9.61 7.29 -14.55
N SER A 198 -9.70 8.35 -13.73
CA SER A 198 -10.99 8.97 -13.42
C SER A 198 -11.52 9.80 -14.60
N ASN A 199 -10.62 10.34 -15.43
CA ASN A 199 -10.94 11.14 -16.62
C ASN A 199 -11.12 10.31 -17.90
N ASP A 200 -10.74 9.03 -17.89
CA ASP A 200 -11.05 8.07 -18.96
C ASP A 200 -11.56 6.73 -18.39
N PRO A 201 -12.74 6.73 -17.75
CA PRO A 201 -13.22 5.60 -16.96
C PRO A 201 -13.60 4.37 -17.81
N SER A 202 -13.77 4.55 -19.12
CA SER A 202 -14.10 3.50 -20.08
C SER A 202 -12.93 3.09 -20.97
N PHE A 203 -11.73 3.66 -20.77
CA PHE A 203 -10.56 3.43 -21.61
C PHE A 203 -10.90 3.71 -23.09
N ASP A 204 -11.48 4.88 -23.35
CA ASP A 204 -11.76 5.34 -24.71
C ASP A 204 -10.50 5.88 -25.38
N TYR A 205 -9.49 6.28 -24.60
CA TYR A 205 -8.18 6.71 -25.09
C TYR A 205 -7.02 5.91 -24.51
N ILE A 206 -7.01 5.69 -23.19
CA ILE A 206 -5.89 5.06 -22.48
C ILE A 206 -5.82 3.57 -22.83
N GLY A 207 -4.65 3.14 -23.31
CA GLY A 207 -4.34 1.75 -23.62
C GLY A 207 -2.88 1.53 -24.01
N ILE A 208 -2.56 0.32 -24.42
CA ILE A 208 -1.18 -0.12 -24.69
C ILE A 208 -0.52 0.82 -25.69
N GLY A 209 0.64 1.39 -25.34
CA GLY A 209 1.38 2.34 -26.18
C GLY A 209 0.96 3.80 -26.03
N THR A 210 0.00 4.11 -25.16
CA THR A 210 -0.31 5.51 -24.78
C THR A 210 0.94 6.13 -24.13
N ARG A 211 1.38 7.27 -24.66
CA ARG A 211 2.47 8.06 -24.07
C ARG A 211 2.01 8.71 -22.80
N ILE A 212 2.83 8.61 -21.77
CA ILE A 212 2.54 9.17 -20.45
C ILE A 212 3.71 10.02 -19.97
N PHE A 213 3.42 10.96 -19.11
CA PHE A 213 4.41 11.55 -18.23
C PHE A 213 4.68 10.57 -17.09
N LEU A 214 5.93 10.15 -16.93
CA LEU A 214 6.37 9.23 -15.87
C LEU A 214 7.59 9.85 -15.18
N ALA A 215 7.37 10.40 -13.99
CA ALA A 215 8.39 11.03 -13.17
C ALA A 215 9.25 12.09 -13.89
N GLY A 216 8.66 12.97 -14.70
CA GLY A 216 9.39 14.00 -15.45
C GLY A 216 9.81 13.58 -16.85
N ALA A 217 9.78 12.28 -17.17
CA ALA A 217 10.15 11.75 -18.47
C ALA A 217 8.92 11.31 -19.28
N GLN A 218 9.12 11.12 -20.59
CA GLN A 218 8.16 10.37 -21.39
C GLN A 218 8.28 8.87 -21.09
N GLY A 219 7.17 8.25 -20.70
CA GLY A 219 7.00 6.81 -20.58
C GLY A 219 5.85 6.30 -21.45
N TYR A 220 5.48 5.04 -21.23
CA TYR A 220 4.37 4.39 -21.94
C TYR A 220 3.51 3.54 -21.01
N ASP A 221 2.22 3.49 -21.31
CA ASP A 221 1.33 2.43 -20.83
C ASP A 221 1.67 1.11 -21.55
N MET A 222 1.91 0.06 -20.77
CA MET A 222 2.14 -1.30 -21.26
C MET A 222 0.86 -2.15 -21.22
N GLY A 223 -0.23 -1.61 -20.68
CA GLY A 223 -1.52 -2.27 -20.59
C GLY A 223 -2.04 -2.39 -19.16
N SER A 224 -2.88 -3.41 -18.95
CA SER A 224 -3.52 -3.61 -17.65
C SER A 224 -2.49 -3.96 -16.57
N GLY A 225 -2.47 -3.17 -15.49
CA GLY A 225 -1.65 -3.48 -14.31
C GLY A 225 -2.08 -4.77 -13.61
N THR A 226 -1.21 -5.31 -12.77
CA THR A 226 -1.59 -6.39 -11.86
C THR A 226 -2.75 -5.95 -10.96
N GLN A 227 -3.64 -6.88 -10.62
CA GLN A 227 -4.87 -6.61 -9.88
C GLN A 227 -5.90 -5.68 -10.57
N HIS A 228 -5.72 -5.38 -11.85
CA HIS A 228 -6.70 -4.62 -12.65
C HIS A 228 -8.10 -5.26 -12.57
N ASN A 229 -9.08 -4.49 -12.10
CA ASN A 229 -10.45 -4.93 -11.84
C ASN A 229 -11.46 -3.83 -12.23
N PRO A 230 -11.76 -3.69 -13.53
CA PRO A 230 -12.64 -2.64 -14.05
C PRO A 230 -14.09 -2.79 -13.57
N GLN A 231 -14.55 -4.02 -13.31
CA GLN A 231 -15.92 -4.27 -12.86
C GLN A 231 -16.23 -3.65 -11.49
N ASN A 232 -15.21 -3.44 -10.65
CA ASN A 232 -15.34 -2.81 -9.34
C ASN A 232 -14.79 -1.38 -9.30
N GLY A 233 -14.51 -0.77 -10.47
CA GLY A 233 -13.91 0.57 -10.54
C GLY A 233 -12.48 0.64 -9.98
N PHE A 234 -11.78 -0.50 -9.92
CA PHE A 234 -10.41 -0.63 -9.42
C PHE A 234 -9.45 -0.99 -10.55
N SER A 235 -9.42 -0.12 -11.55
CA SER A 235 -8.55 -0.29 -12.72
C SER A 235 -7.16 0.26 -12.43
N THR A 236 -6.12 -0.37 -13.00
CA THR A 236 -4.72 -0.02 -12.81
C THR A 236 -3.94 -0.11 -14.11
N LEU A 237 -2.87 0.67 -14.24
CA LEU A 237 -1.96 0.67 -15.38
C LEU A 237 -0.65 -0.05 -15.06
N MET A 238 -0.09 -0.76 -16.04
CA MET A 238 1.31 -1.17 -16.05
C MET A 238 2.08 -0.16 -16.88
N VAL A 239 3.16 0.41 -16.37
CA VAL A 239 3.88 1.49 -17.06
C VAL A 239 5.37 1.24 -17.15
N THR A 240 6.01 1.81 -18.17
CA THR A 240 7.46 1.76 -18.36
C THR A 240 8.04 3.09 -18.78
N GLY A 241 9.30 3.34 -18.45
CA GLY A 241 10.05 4.51 -18.89
C GLY A 241 11.53 4.44 -18.55
N ASP A 242 12.32 5.27 -19.22
CA ASP A 242 13.75 5.39 -19.00
C ASP A 242 14.03 6.24 -17.76
N MET A 243 14.52 5.61 -16.70
CA MET A 243 14.85 6.25 -15.43
C MET A 243 15.97 7.29 -15.59
N LYS A 244 16.88 7.12 -16.56
CA LYS A 244 17.97 8.08 -16.79
C LYS A 244 17.46 9.45 -17.27
N ARG A 245 16.20 9.53 -17.71
CA ARG A 245 15.53 10.77 -18.15
C ARG A 245 14.56 11.33 -17.12
N MET A 246 14.38 10.66 -15.98
CA MET A 246 13.43 11.06 -14.94
C MET A 246 14.03 12.12 -14.00
N ASN A 247 13.16 12.72 -13.19
CA ASN A 247 13.50 13.75 -12.22
C ASN A 247 13.03 13.34 -10.82
N ASN A 248 13.90 13.48 -9.82
CA ASN A 248 13.60 13.18 -8.42
C ASN A 248 12.48 14.05 -7.82
N THR A 249 12.11 15.17 -8.44
CA THR A 249 10.93 15.99 -8.08
C THR A 249 9.64 15.18 -8.17
N PHE A 250 9.54 14.31 -9.19
CA PHE A 250 8.36 13.50 -9.47
C PHE A 250 8.56 12.02 -9.12
N LEU A 251 9.68 11.65 -8.52
CA LEU A 251 9.95 10.34 -7.94
C LEU A 251 10.64 10.53 -6.60
N ARG A 252 9.92 10.21 -5.51
CA ARG A 252 10.41 10.39 -4.14
C ARG A 252 10.36 9.10 -3.36
N ALA A 253 11.40 8.80 -2.60
CA ALA A 253 11.37 7.72 -1.64
C ALA A 253 10.47 8.10 -0.46
N ALA A 254 9.81 7.10 0.13
CA ALA A 254 9.03 7.29 1.34
C ALA A 254 9.19 6.07 2.25
N THR A 255 9.01 6.29 3.55
CA THR A 255 8.87 5.21 4.52
C THR A 255 7.57 5.39 5.28
N PHE A 256 6.77 4.33 5.32
CA PHE A 256 5.62 4.26 6.20
C PHE A 256 6.05 3.65 7.53
N HIS A 257 5.86 4.41 8.62
CA HIS A 257 6.29 4.00 9.96
C HIS A 257 5.78 2.59 10.31
N LYS A 258 6.71 1.69 10.68
CA LYS A 258 6.45 0.27 11.02
C LYS A 258 5.82 -0.57 9.89
N TYR A 259 5.77 -0.06 8.67
CA TYR A 259 5.34 -0.80 7.49
C TYR A 259 6.49 -1.00 6.50
N GLY A 260 7.31 0.03 6.27
CA GLY A 260 8.53 -0.06 5.47
C GLY A 260 8.58 0.88 4.27
N PRO A 261 9.56 0.68 3.37
CA PRO A 261 9.83 1.55 2.23
C PRO A 261 8.70 1.54 1.20
N SER A 262 8.53 2.66 0.52
CA SER A 262 7.60 2.87 -0.59
C SER A 262 8.12 3.94 -1.55
N LEU A 263 7.46 4.10 -2.69
CA LEU A 263 7.82 5.07 -3.72
C LEU A 263 6.64 5.98 -4.01
N TYR A 264 6.85 7.29 -3.95
CA TYR A 264 5.92 8.26 -4.49
C TYR A 264 6.29 8.57 -5.92
N LEU A 265 5.32 8.45 -6.82
CA LEU A 265 5.56 8.56 -8.26
C LEU A 265 4.52 9.45 -8.94
N GLY A 266 5.01 10.40 -9.72
CA GLY A 266 4.24 11.28 -10.58
C GLY A 266 3.91 10.61 -11.91
N ILE A 267 2.62 10.49 -12.22
CA ILE A 267 2.14 10.00 -13.51
C ILE A 267 1.09 10.96 -14.06
N GLY A 268 1.25 11.38 -15.31
CA GLY A 268 0.27 12.20 -16.03
C GLY A 268 -0.03 11.63 -17.39
N ILE A 269 -1.27 11.80 -17.87
CA ILE A 269 -1.67 11.37 -19.20
C ILE A 269 -2.40 12.54 -19.90
N PRO A 270 -1.94 12.96 -21.09
CA PRO A 270 -2.64 13.95 -21.89
C PRO A 270 -3.78 13.26 -22.65
N ILE A 271 -5.03 13.58 -22.31
CA ILE A 271 -6.23 12.99 -22.93
C ILE A 271 -6.71 13.93 -24.05
N PRO A 272 -6.74 13.49 -25.32
CA PRO A 272 -7.21 14.31 -26.43
C PRO A 272 -8.74 14.40 -26.41
N VAL A 273 -9.29 15.60 -26.54
CA VAL A 273 -10.75 15.83 -26.58
C VAL A 273 -11.27 15.58 -27.99
N LEU A 274 -11.35 14.30 -28.38
CA LEU A 274 -11.71 13.89 -29.74
C LEU A 274 -13.20 14.04 -30.06
N ASN A 275 -14.05 13.87 -29.03
CA ASN A 275 -15.50 13.85 -29.18
C ASN A 275 -16.20 14.20 -27.85
N GLU A 276 -17.52 14.35 -27.89
CA GLU A 276 -18.32 14.74 -26.71
C GLU A 276 -18.26 13.72 -25.57
N LYS A 277 -18.04 12.44 -25.88
CA LYS A 277 -17.93 11.40 -24.84
C LYS A 277 -16.67 11.62 -24.02
N ILE A 278 -15.53 11.84 -24.67
CA ILE A 278 -14.28 12.14 -23.98
C ILE A 278 -14.41 13.45 -23.21
N ALA A 279 -14.98 14.51 -23.82
CA ALA A 279 -15.20 15.79 -23.14
C ALA A 279 -16.00 15.64 -21.84
N LYS A 280 -17.08 14.82 -21.86
CA LYS A 280 -17.88 14.48 -20.67
C LYS A 280 -17.08 13.70 -19.64
N ASN A 281 -16.31 12.69 -20.06
CA ASN A 281 -15.51 11.86 -19.17
C ASN A 281 -14.42 12.68 -18.45
N THR A 282 -13.80 13.63 -19.15
CA THR A 282 -12.77 14.54 -18.61
C THR A 282 -13.34 15.68 -17.75
N ALA A 283 -14.67 15.78 -17.64
CA ALA A 283 -15.36 16.78 -16.82
C ALA A 283 -15.79 16.23 -15.45
N VAL A 284 -15.18 15.13 -15.01
CA VAL A 284 -15.46 14.51 -13.71
C VAL A 284 -15.09 15.46 -12.57
N ARG A 285 -15.91 15.49 -11.50
CA ARG A 285 -15.61 16.24 -10.28
C ARG A 285 -15.36 15.28 -9.12
N ASP A 286 -14.71 15.77 -8.06
CA ASP A 286 -14.44 14.96 -6.86
C ASP A 286 -15.72 14.36 -6.23
N ARG A 287 -16.86 15.07 -6.33
CA ARG A 287 -18.17 14.59 -5.89
C ARG A 287 -18.69 13.37 -6.66
N ASP A 288 -18.22 13.18 -7.90
CA ASP A 288 -18.63 12.06 -8.77
C ASP A 288 -17.77 10.79 -8.54
N ILE A 289 -16.68 10.94 -7.80
CA ILE A 289 -15.72 9.86 -7.53
C ILE A 289 -16.00 9.30 -6.13
N THR A 290 -16.72 8.19 -6.07
CA THR A 290 -17.07 7.51 -4.80
C THR A 290 -16.18 6.31 -4.51
N VAL A 291 -15.83 6.13 -3.24
CA VAL A 291 -15.01 5.03 -2.73
C VAL A 291 -15.53 4.49 -1.40
N PRO A 292 -15.30 3.19 -1.10
CA PRO A 292 -15.65 2.62 0.19
C PRO A 292 -14.64 3.00 1.27
N VAL A 293 -15.16 3.31 2.47
CA VAL A 293 -14.38 3.34 3.72
C VAL A 293 -14.32 1.92 4.27
N VAL A 294 -13.16 1.29 4.10
CA VAL A 294 -12.92 -0.11 4.47
C VAL A 294 -12.30 -0.21 5.86
N ASP A 295 -12.80 -1.12 6.67
CA ASP A 295 -12.27 -1.37 8.03
C ASP A 295 -11.08 -2.34 8.01
N TYR A 296 -9.89 -1.80 8.28
CA TYR A 296 -8.65 -2.57 8.38
C TYR A 296 -8.48 -3.24 9.74
N GLY A 297 -9.29 -2.86 10.75
CA GLY A 297 -9.32 -3.50 12.06
C GLY A 297 -9.68 -4.98 11.99
N ILE A 298 -10.34 -5.40 10.92
CA ILE A 298 -10.66 -6.81 10.64
C ILE A 298 -9.51 -7.44 9.84
N PRO A 299 -8.76 -8.39 10.43
CA PRO A 299 -7.54 -8.97 9.83
C PRO A 299 -7.87 -10.05 8.79
N ARG A 300 -8.81 -9.76 7.88
CA ARG A 300 -9.20 -10.64 6.78
C ARG A 300 -8.99 -9.93 5.45
N ARG A 301 -8.90 -10.73 4.39
CA ARG A 301 -8.80 -10.22 3.01
C ARG A 301 -10.07 -9.49 2.61
N ASP A 302 -11.21 -10.11 2.88
CA ASP A 302 -12.52 -9.48 2.67
C ASP A 302 -12.86 -8.66 3.91
N ARG A 303 -12.80 -7.35 3.76
CA ARG A 303 -12.99 -6.36 4.83
C ARG A 303 -14.30 -5.64 4.56
N PRO A 304 -15.13 -5.40 5.59
CA PRO A 304 -16.38 -4.71 5.40
C PRO A 304 -16.16 -3.26 4.97
N SER A 305 -17.02 -2.80 4.07
CA SER A 305 -17.20 -1.39 3.77
C SER A 305 -18.18 -0.81 4.79
N LEU A 306 -17.76 0.23 5.51
CA LEU A 306 -18.58 0.90 6.52
C LEU A 306 -19.48 1.99 5.92
N LYS A 307 -19.00 2.69 4.89
CA LYS A 307 -19.70 3.80 4.22
C LYS A 307 -19.11 4.03 2.83
N LEU A 308 -19.93 4.47 1.88
CA LEU A 308 -19.47 5.04 0.62
C LEU A 308 -19.36 6.56 0.77
N VAL A 309 -18.24 7.13 0.36
CA VAL A 309 -17.97 8.58 0.43
C VAL A 309 -17.37 9.06 -0.90
N SER A 310 -17.57 10.33 -1.22
CA SER A 310 -16.95 10.96 -2.39
C SER A 310 -15.54 11.47 -2.07
N TYR A 311 -14.74 11.78 -3.10
CA TYR A 311 -13.48 12.49 -2.90
C TYR A 311 -13.71 13.91 -2.39
N GLU A 312 -14.85 14.54 -2.68
CA GLU A 312 -15.22 15.85 -2.15
C GLU A 312 -15.39 15.77 -0.62
N ASP A 313 -16.12 14.76 -0.14
CA ASP A 313 -16.26 14.48 1.30
C ASP A 313 -14.88 14.25 1.95
N LEU A 314 -14.05 13.41 1.33
CA LEU A 314 -12.71 13.10 1.85
C LEU A 314 -11.79 14.32 1.87
N LYS A 315 -11.86 15.20 0.86
CA LYS A 315 -11.07 16.44 0.76
C LYS A 315 -11.55 17.52 1.72
N SER A 316 -12.80 17.45 2.23
CA SER A 316 -13.30 18.38 3.25
C SER A 316 -12.54 18.28 4.58
N GLY A 317 -11.85 17.15 4.82
CA GLY A 317 -11.04 16.89 6.01
C GLY A 317 -11.76 16.16 7.14
N ILE A 318 -13.10 16.04 7.08
CA ILE A 318 -13.91 15.36 8.10
C ILE A 318 -15.09 14.65 7.42
N ILE A 319 -15.38 13.43 7.85
CA ILE A 319 -16.62 12.72 7.46
C ILE A 319 -17.37 12.22 8.68
N ASP A 320 -18.68 12.08 8.56
CA ASP A 320 -19.47 11.31 9.52
C ASP A 320 -19.29 9.80 9.28
N LEU A 321 -18.95 9.06 10.33
CA LEU A 321 -18.89 7.61 10.33
C LEU A 321 -19.60 7.06 11.58
N SER A 322 -20.80 6.52 11.39
CA SER A 322 -21.65 5.98 12.47
C SER A 322 -22.00 7.03 13.54
N GLY A 323 -22.33 8.25 13.14
CA GLY A 323 -22.72 9.33 14.06
C GLY A 323 -21.54 10.00 14.77
N LYS A 324 -20.32 9.80 14.28
CA LYS A 324 -19.10 10.40 14.79
C LYS A 324 -18.38 11.14 13.66
N GLU A 325 -17.92 12.35 13.95
CA GLU A 325 -17.01 13.08 13.07
C GLU A 325 -15.61 12.45 13.14
N VAL A 326 -15.09 12.05 12.00
CA VAL A 326 -13.78 11.40 11.86
C VAL A 326 -12.94 12.17 10.87
N SER A 327 -11.73 12.56 11.29
CA SER A 327 -10.80 13.29 10.42
C SER A 327 -10.32 12.42 9.27
N THR A 328 -10.29 12.98 8.06
CA THR A 328 -9.73 12.36 6.86
C THR A 328 -8.36 12.92 6.54
N SER A 329 -7.46 12.11 5.98
CA SER A 329 -6.16 12.58 5.48
C SER A 329 -5.73 11.83 4.23
N SER A 330 -5.21 12.58 3.26
CA SER A 330 -4.71 12.02 2.00
C SER A 330 -3.28 11.52 2.16
N LEU A 331 -3.00 10.34 1.60
CA LEU A 331 -1.66 9.81 1.38
C LEU A 331 -1.08 10.27 0.04
N SER A 332 -1.89 10.82 -0.86
CA SER A 332 -1.44 11.42 -2.12
C SER A 332 -1.20 12.92 -1.94
N SER A 333 -0.14 13.43 -2.55
CA SER A 333 0.09 14.88 -2.59
C SER A 333 -0.69 15.49 -3.75
N PHE A 334 -1.78 16.17 -3.43
CA PHE A 334 -2.57 16.87 -4.44
C PHE A 334 -1.82 18.05 -5.05
N HIS A 335 -0.96 18.71 -4.26
CA HIS A 335 -0.05 19.73 -4.77
C HIS A 335 0.86 19.15 -5.86
N MET A 336 1.53 18.02 -5.59
CA MET A 336 2.40 17.42 -6.60
C MET A 336 1.62 16.83 -7.79
N ALA A 337 0.40 16.33 -7.59
CA ALA A 337 -0.46 15.90 -8.70
C ALA A 337 -0.80 17.07 -9.64
N ARG A 338 -1.03 18.27 -9.11
CA ARG A 338 -1.19 19.50 -9.89
C ARG A 338 0.09 19.86 -10.64
N GLU A 339 1.24 19.78 -9.98
CA GLU A 339 2.52 20.05 -10.63
C GLU A 339 2.78 19.05 -11.78
N VAL A 340 2.42 17.78 -11.64
CA VAL A 340 2.48 16.80 -12.73
C VAL A 340 1.59 17.22 -13.90
N ALA A 341 0.33 17.59 -13.65
CA ALA A 341 -0.59 18.01 -14.70
C ALA A 341 -0.12 19.30 -15.40
N ARG A 342 0.42 20.27 -14.63
CA ARG A 342 0.96 21.53 -15.13
C ARG A 342 2.23 21.34 -15.96
N GLU A 343 3.17 20.54 -15.48
CA GLU A 343 4.39 20.23 -16.21
C GLU A 343 4.06 19.53 -17.53
N LEU A 344 3.17 18.53 -17.50
CA LEU A 344 2.69 17.89 -18.72
C LEU A 344 1.97 18.89 -19.65
N LYS A 345 1.15 19.80 -19.12
CA LYS A 345 0.53 20.89 -19.91
C LYS A 345 1.58 21.72 -20.61
N SER A 346 2.60 22.19 -19.90
CA SER A 346 3.69 22.98 -20.46
C SER A 346 4.47 22.23 -21.55
N GLN A 347 4.77 20.94 -21.35
CA GLN A 347 5.45 20.13 -22.37
C GLN A 347 4.59 19.91 -23.64
N VAL A 348 3.27 19.76 -23.48
CA VAL A 348 2.34 19.67 -24.63
C VAL A 348 2.24 21.02 -25.33
N GLU A 349 2.08 22.13 -24.61
CA GLU A 349 2.01 23.48 -25.21
C GLU A 349 3.30 23.88 -25.93
N ALA A 350 4.45 23.42 -25.43
CA ALA A 350 5.77 23.65 -26.03
C ALA A 350 6.07 22.75 -27.25
N GLY A 351 5.20 21.79 -27.58
CA GLY A 351 5.43 20.83 -28.66
C GLY A 351 6.44 19.72 -28.34
N GLU A 352 6.88 19.63 -27.09
CA GLU A 352 7.85 18.65 -26.60
C GLU A 352 7.21 17.28 -26.31
N PHE A 353 5.90 17.27 -26.04
CA PHE A 353 5.14 16.06 -25.74
C PHE A 353 3.98 15.87 -26.74
N LEU A 354 4.17 14.97 -27.71
CA LEU A 354 3.14 14.58 -28.67
C LEU A 354 2.34 13.37 -28.15
N LEU A 355 1.03 13.37 -28.43
CA LEU A 355 0.13 12.29 -28.04
C LEU A 355 0.32 11.07 -28.97
N SER A 356 0.03 9.88 -28.45
CA SER A 356 -0.02 8.64 -29.23
C SER A 356 -1.41 8.00 -29.16
N SER A 357 -1.75 7.21 -30.18
CA SER A 357 -2.89 6.31 -30.11
C SER A 357 -2.51 5.05 -29.35
N ALA A 358 -3.47 4.49 -28.59
CA ALA A 358 -3.33 3.13 -28.10
C ALA A 358 -3.25 2.15 -29.28
N VAL A 359 -2.30 1.22 -29.21
CA VAL A 359 -2.20 0.06 -30.11
C VAL A 359 -3.33 -0.93 -29.82
N GLU A 360 -3.67 -1.07 -28.53
CA GLU A 360 -4.79 -1.91 -28.07
C GLU A 360 -5.44 -1.26 -26.85
N PRO A 361 -6.79 -1.21 -26.76
CA PRO A 361 -7.48 -0.67 -25.60
C PRO A 361 -7.30 -1.56 -24.37
N LEU A 362 -7.40 -0.99 -23.17
CA LEU A 362 -7.43 -1.78 -21.94
C LEU A 362 -8.71 -2.64 -21.85
N ALA A 363 -8.59 -3.78 -21.15
CA ALA A 363 -9.71 -4.66 -20.92
C ALA A 363 -10.80 -3.96 -20.09
N ARG A 364 -12.01 -3.86 -20.65
CA ARG A 364 -13.18 -3.31 -19.94
C ARG A 364 -13.87 -4.32 -19.02
N ILE A 365 -13.51 -5.59 -19.13
CA ILE A 365 -14.08 -6.71 -18.39
C ILE A 365 -12.94 -7.49 -17.76
N GLY A 366 -13.11 -7.88 -16.49
CA GLY A 366 -12.13 -8.66 -15.77
C GLY A 366 -12.21 -8.39 -14.27
N SER A 367 -11.70 -9.34 -13.49
CA SER A 367 -11.54 -9.18 -12.05
C SER A 367 -10.27 -9.89 -11.59
N SER A 368 -9.64 -9.33 -10.56
CA SER A 368 -8.54 -9.99 -9.88
C SER A 368 -9.09 -11.01 -8.89
N ARG A 369 -8.79 -12.28 -9.13
CA ARG A 369 -9.18 -13.35 -8.20
C ARG A 369 -8.19 -13.39 -7.03
N PRO A 370 -8.67 -13.70 -5.82
CA PRO A 370 -7.77 -13.95 -4.72
C PRO A 370 -6.91 -15.19 -4.96
N MET A 371 -5.79 -15.27 -4.24
CA MET A 371 -4.95 -16.46 -4.18
C MET A 371 -5.78 -17.69 -3.80
N LYS A 372 -5.68 -18.77 -4.59
CA LYS A 372 -6.23 -20.08 -4.24
C LYS A 372 -5.39 -20.69 -3.12
N GLN A 373 -5.95 -20.75 -1.92
CA GLN A 373 -5.33 -21.43 -0.79
C GLN A 373 -5.78 -22.90 -0.78
N THR A 374 -4.82 -23.83 -0.82
CA THR A 374 -5.08 -25.28 -0.74
C THR A 374 -5.00 -25.82 0.68
N LYS A 375 -4.49 -25.00 1.62
CA LYS A 375 -4.46 -25.26 3.05
C LYS A 375 -4.85 -23.96 3.74
N GLU A 376 -5.82 -24.03 4.65
CA GLU A 376 -6.19 -22.88 5.47
C GLU A 376 -5.21 -22.70 6.61
N SER A 377 -4.96 -21.44 6.97
CA SER A 377 -4.27 -21.14 8.22
C SER A 377 -5.29 -21.31 9.36
N PRO A 378 -4.94 -22.00 10.45
CA PRO A 378 -5.80 -22.16 11.59
C PRO A 378 -6.04 -20.82 12.27
N ASN A 379 -7.22 -20.69 12.85
CA ASN A 379 -7.59 -19.57 13.69
C ASN A 379 -7.29 -19.86 15.16
N VAL A 380 -7.43 -18.86 16.02
CA VAL A 380 -7.29 -19.00 17.47
C VAL A 380 -8.15 -20.17 18.00
N GLY A 381 -9.37 -20.33 17.49
CA GLY A 381 -10.27 -21.41 17.89
C GLY A 381 -9.75 -22.83 17.65
N ASP A 382 -8.84 -23.02 16.69
CA ASP A 382 -8.25 -24.33 16.37
C ASP A 382 -7.09 -24.69 17.32
N GLY A 383 -6.51 -23.69 17.99
CA GLY A 383 -5.39 -23.84 18.90
C GLY A 383 -5.71 -23.57 20.38
N MET A 384 -6.82 -22.90 20.70
CA MET A 384 -7.14 -22.50 22.06
C MET A 384 -7.54 -23.69 22.95
N SER A 385 -7.32 -23.56 24.25
CA SER A 385 -8.01 -24.37 25.25
C SER A 385 -9.40 -23.78 25.51
N ARG A 386 -10.42 -24.64 25.49
CA ARG A 386 -11.80 -24.28 25.86
C ARG A 386 -12.05 -24.43 27.36
N ASP A 387 -11.26 -25.25 28.04
CA ASP A 387 -11.34 -25.49 29.47
C ASP A 387 -10.57 -24.40 30.21
N VAL A 388 -11.17 -23.21 30.29
CA VAL A 388 -10.59 -22.05 30.96
C VAL A 388 -11.19 -21.88 32.36
N VAL A 389 -10.33 -21.94 33.37
CA VAL A 389 -10.72 -21.60 34.74
C VAL A 389 -10.67 -20.08 34.88
N THR A 390 -11.80 -19.48 35.26
CA THR A 390 -11.90 -18.03 35.53
C THR A 390 -12.24 -17.78 36.99
N VAL A 391 -11.86 -16.62 37.50
CA VAL A 391 -12.13 -16.20 38.88
C VAL A 391 -12.79 -14.83 38.92
N ARG A 392 -13.47 -14.51 40.03
CA ARG A 392 -13.96 -13.15 40.27
C ARG A 392 -12.93 -12.31 41.02
N ASP A 393 -13.07 -11.00 40.97
CA ASP A 393 -12.10 -10.05 41.55
C ASP A 393 -12.08 -10.05 43.10
N GLU A 394 -13.10 -10.64 43.74
CA GLU A 394 -13.20 -10.74 45.20
C GLU A 394 -12.40 -11.93 45.79
N ILE A 395 -11.92 -12.86 44.95
CA ILE A 395 -11.20 -14.05 45.40
C ILE A 395 -9.88 -13.67 46.11
N ARG A 396 -9.49 -14.47 47.10
CA ARG A 396 -8.25 -14.24 47.85
C ARG A 396 -7.04 -14.82 47.11
N VAL A 397 -5.86 -14.23 47.33
CA VAL A 397 -4.61 -14.69 46.71
C VAL A 397 -4.29 -16.15 47.06
N ASP A 398 -4.54 -16.59 48.30
CA ASP A 398 -4.27 -17.97 48.72
C ASP A 398 -5.21 -19.00 48.07
N GLU A 399 -6.42 -18.59 47.71
CA GLU A 399 -7.38 -19.41 46.98
C GLU A 399 -7.02 -19.49 45.49
N ALA A 400 -6.65 -18.35 44.87
CA ALA A 400 -6.15 -18.33 43.50
C ALA A 400 -4.87 -19.15 43.33
N ALA A 401 -3.97 -19.12 44.32
CA ALA A 401 -2.76 -19.96 44.34
C ALA A 401 -3.10 -21.45 44.32
N ARG A 402 -4.10 -21.88 45.10
CA ARG A 402 -4.57 -23.28 45.09
C ARG A 402 -5.15 -23.67 43.73
N LEU A 403 -5.92 -22.79 43.09
CA LEU A 403 -6.48 -23.06 41.76
C LEU A 403 -5.38 -23.28 40.72
N ILE A 404 -4.34 -22.45 40.70
CA ILE A 404 -3.17 -22.60 39.82
C ILE A 404 -2.48 -23.96 40.04
N VAL A 405 -2.23 -24.33 41.30
CA VAL A 405 -1.54 -25.58 41.64
C VAL A 405 -2.38 -26.81 41.27
N ILE A 406 -3.68 -26.81 41.60
CA ILE A 406 -4.59 -27.92 41.31
C ILE A 406 -4.80 -28.07 39.80
N GLY A 407 -5.00 -26.96 39.11
CA GLY A 407 -5.32 -26.94 37.69
C GLY A 407 -4.11 -27.04 36.76
N SER A 408 -2.89 -26.93 37.29
CA SER A 408 -1.63 -26.98 36.53
C SER A 408 -1.60 -25.99 35.35
N PHE A 409 -2.02 -24.75 35.61
CA PHE A 409 -1.98 -23.64 34.65
C PHE A 409 -1.36 -22.40 35.31
N ASP A 410 -0.74 -21.53 34.53
CA ASP A 410 -0.01 -20.37 35.05
C ASP A 410 -0.81 -19.05 35.01
N HIS A 411 -2.01 -19.05 34.43
CA HIS A 411 -2.78 -17.85 34.12
C HIS A 411 -4.24 -18.02 34.52
N LEU A 412 -4.80 -16.99 35.16
CA LEU A 412 -6.19 -16.93 35.60
C LEU A 412 -6.84 -15.63 35.10
N PRO A 413 -7.75 -15.71 34.11
CA PRO A 413 -8.59 -14.58 33.73
C PRO A 413 -9.55 -14.24 34.87
N VAL A 414 -9.61 -12.95 35.19
CA VAL A 414 -10.54 -12.39 36.17
C VAL A 414 -11.75 -11.85 35.41
N VAL A 415 -12.95 -12.27 35.79
CA VAL A 415 -14.20 -11.92 35.10
C VAL A 415 -15.19 -11.21 36.01
N SER A 416 -16.04 -10.37 35.42
CA SER A 416 -17.18 -9.74 36.08
C SER A 416 -18.28 -10.77 36.39
N LYS A 417 -19.33 -10.33 37.11
CA LYS A 417 -20.52 -11.17 37.38
C LYS A 417 -21.18 -11.70 36.11
N ASP A 418 -21.11 -10.94 35.01
CA ASP A 418 -21.69 -11.31 33.71
C ASP A 418 -20.73 -12.10 32.82
N GLY A 419 -19.55 -12.49 33.34
CA GLY A 419 -18.55 -13.29 32.63
C GLY A 419 -17.60 -12.50 31.74
N ARG A 420 -17.66 -11.16 31.77
CA ARG A 420 -16.79 -10.30 30.94
C ARG A 420 -15.38 -10.22 31.52
N LEU A 421 -14.35 -10.23 30.67
CA LEU A 421 -12.96 -10.10 31.10
C LEU A 421 -12.70 -8.72 31.75
N ILE A 422 -12.21 -8.71 32.99
CA ILE A 422 -11.88 -7.48 33.75
C ILE A 422 -10.44 -7.43 34.27
N GLY A 423 -9.71 -8.54 34.19
CA GLY A 423 -8.32 -8.62 34.60
C GLY A 423 -7.68 -9.97 34.29
N ILE A 424 -6.38 -10.09 34.53
CA ILE A 424 -5.66 -11.36 34.49
C ILE A 424 -4.64 -11.41 35.62
N ILE A 425 -4.42 -12.60 36.16
CA ILE A 425 -3.38 -12.88 37.14
C ILE A 425 -2.55 -14.06 36.68
N THR A 426 -1.25 -13.97 36.93
CA THR A 426 -0.30 -15.04 36.66
C THR A 426 0.25 -15.65 37.94
N ALA A 427 0.84 -16.85 37.82
CA ALA A 427 1.59 -17.48 38.90
C ALA A 427 2.69 -16.55 39.47
N TRP A 428 3.29 -15.71 38.61
CA TRP A 428 4.27 -14.70 39.01
C TRP A 428 3.66 -13.60 39.92
N ASP A 429 2.48 -13.08 39.58
CA ASP A 429 1.80 -12.06 40.38
C ASP A 429 1.44 -12.60 41.77
N ILE A 430 0.98 -13.85 41.83
CA ILE A 430 0.68 -14.55 43.09
C ILE A 430 1.95 -14.74 43.91
N SER A 431 3.04 -15.22 43.30
CA SER A 431 4.34 -15.41 43.97
C SER A 431 4.84 -14.10 44.60
N LYS A 432 4.77 -13.00 43.85
CA LYS A 432 5.13 -11.66 44.32
C LYS A 432 4.25 -11.20 45.48
N ALA A 433 2.94 -11.45 45.41
CA ALA A 433 2.01 -11.08 46.48
C ALA A 433 2.28 -11.87 47.77
N VAL A 434 2.49 -13.19 47.67
CA VAL A 434 2.83 -14.06 48.80
C VAL A 434 4.15 -13.65 49.44
N ALA A 435 5.19 -13.40 48.65
CA ALA A 435 6.50 -12.96 49.14
C ALA A 435 6.44 -11.61 49.88
N SER A 436 5.49 -10.75 49.51
CA SER A 436 5.29 -9.44 50.16
C SER A 436 4.53 -9.49 51.49
N GLY A 437 4.02 -10.66 51.90
CA GLY A 437 3.31 -10.85 53.18
C GLY A 437 1.95 -10.15 53.28
N LYS A 438 1.42 -9.60 52.17
CA LYS A 438 0.12 -8.93 52.13
C LYS A 438 -1.00 -9.94 51.88
N SER A 439 -1.98 -10.01 52.79
CA SER A 439 -3.26 -10.68 52.55
C SER A 439 -4.13 -9.82 51.62
N SER A 440 -3.80 -9.80 50.34
CA SER A 440 -4.50 -9.00 49.33
C SER A 440 -5.61 -9.80 48.63
N ARG A 441 -6.63 -9.07 48.14
CA ARG A 441 -7.56 -9.61 47.15
C ARG A 441 -6.94 -9.58 45.75
N ILE A 442 -7.40 -10.45 44.87
CA ILE A 442 -6.98 -10.46 43.46
C ILE A 442 -7.20 -9.10 42.79
N ALA A 443 -8.27 -8.38 43.11
CA ALA A 443 -8.53 -7.01 42.62
C ALA A 443 -7.38 -6.00 42.83
N GLU A 444 -6.53 -6.21 43.84
CA GLU A 444 -5.41 -5.32 44.19
C GLU A 444 -4.14 -5.61 43.40
N ILE A 445 -4.00 -6.82 42.86
CA ILE A 445 -2.78 -7.28 42.18
C ILE A 445 -2.99 -7.62 40.71
N MET A 446 -4.24 -7.73 40.25
CA MET A 446 -4.54 -8.12 38.87
C MET A 446 -4.09 -7.07 37.86
N THR A 447 -3.62 -7.53 36.72
CA THR A 447 -3.42 -6.68 35.55
C THR A 447 -4.78 -6.37 34.93
N ARG A 448 -5.20 -5.10 34.97
CA ARG A 448 -6.52 -4.66 34.46
C ARG A 448 -6.55 -4.48 32.95
N ARG A 449 -5.44 -4.05 32.36
CA ARG A 449 -5.32 -3.88 30.90
C ARG A 449 -4.87 -5.20 30.29
N VAL A 450 -5.84 -6.06 30.02
CA VAL A 450 -5.59 -7.41 29.48
C VAL A 450 -5.63 -7.36 27.96
N TYR A 451 -4.62 -7.96 27.33
CA TYR A 451 -4.66 -8.26 25.90
C TYR A 451 -5.44 -9.55 25.69
N SER A 452 -6.43 -9.54 24.81
CA SER A 452 -7.25 -10.70 24.45
C SER A 452 -7.35 -10.84 22.93
N VAL A 453 -7.79 -12.02 22.48
CA VAL A 453 -8.03 -12.32 21.06
C VAL A 453 -9.41 -12.91 20.86
N ARG A 454 -9.92 -12.88 19.64
CA ARG A 454 -11.20 -13.51 19.28
C ARG A 454 -10.98 -14.91 18.71
N VAL A 455 -11.98 -15.77 18.86
CA VAL A 455 -11.92 -17.17 18.39
C VAL A 455 -11.70 -17.31 16.88
N ASP A 456 -12.14 -16.32 16.11
CA ASP A 456 -12.12 -16.31 14.64
C ASP A 456 -10.98 -15.46 14.04
N GLU A 457 -10.07 -14.97 14.90
CA GLU A 457 -8.85 -14.29 14.49
C GLU A 457 -7.77 -15.30 14.04
N PRO A 458 -6.88 -14.91 13.10
CA PRO A 458 -5.76 -15.75 12.68
C PRO A 458 -4.83 -16.10 13.85
N ILE A 459 -4.33 -17.34 13.90
CA ILE A 459 -3.43 -17.78 14.97
C ILE A 459 -2.13 -16.96 15.03
N GLU A 460 -1.63 -16.50 13.87
CA GLU A 460 -0.44 -15.66 13.76
C GLU A 460 -0.63 -14.31 14.45
N LEU A 461 -1.88 -13.85 14.60
CA LEU A 461 -2.17 -12.64 15.33
C LEU A 461 -1.98 -12.83 16.84
N ALA A 462 -2.45 -13.95 17.38
CA ALA A 462 -2.21 -14.31 18.78
C ALA A 462 -0.71 -14.43 19.05
N ALA A 463 0.03 -15.13 18.18
CA ALA A 463 1.48 -15.27 18.29
C ALA A 463 2.21 -13.91 18.35
N ARG A 464 1.85 -12.99 17.44
CA ARG A 464 2.43 -11.65 17.39
C ARG A 464 2.10 -10.83 18.64
N THR A 465 0.87 -10.92 19.14
CA THR A 465 0.45 -10.21 20.35
C THR A 465 1.22 -10.71 21.58
N LEU A 466 1.44 -12.04 21.70
CA LEU A 466 2.26 -12.62 22.76
C LEU A 466 3.70 -12.09 22.71
N ASP A 467 4.32 -12.12 21.53
CA ASP A 467 5.71 -11.66 21.32
C ASP A 467 5.87 -10.15 21.58
N THR A 468 5.03 -9.32 20.94
CA THR A 468 5.09 -7.85 21.01
C THR A 468 4.92 -7.32 22.43
N HIS A 469 4.08 -7.97 23.23
CA HIS A 469 3.81 -7.56 24.62
C HIS A 469 4.60 -8.37 25.64
N SER A 470 5.46 -9.30 25.18
CA SER A 470 6.26 -10.19 26.04
C SER A 470 5.41 -10.90 27.10
N ILE A 471 4.24 -11.41 26.69
CA ILE A 471 3.29 -12.14 27.53
C ILE A 471 3.17 -13.59 27.06
N SER A 472 2.79 -14.50 27.95
CA SER A 472 2.75 -15.94 27.68
C SER A 472 1.34 -16.53 27.48
N ALA A 473 0.28 -15.73 27.71
CA ALA A 473 -1.09 -16.14 27.45
C ALA A 473 -2.00 -14.96 27.05
N LEU A 474 -3.04 -15.29 26.30
CA LEU A 474 -4.13 -14.40 25.91
C LEU A 474 -5.46 -15.09 26.24
N PRO A 475 -6.36 -14.45 27.01
CA PRO A 475 -7.75 -14.88 27.07
C PRO A 475 -8.39 -14.77 25.68
N VAL A 476 -9.18 -15.77 25.33
CA VAL A 476 -10.02 -15.75 24.13
C VAL A 476 -11.39 -15.29 24.53
N VAL A 477 -11.91 -14.25 23.86
CA VAL A 477 -13.21 -13.65 24.17
C VAL A 477 -14.17 -13.73 22.99
N ASP A 478 -15.47 -13.74 23.29
CA ASP A 478 -16.53 -13.60 22.30
C ASP A 478 -16.79 -12.13 21.92
N ARG A 479 -17.88 -11.86 21.19
CA ARG A 479 -18.23 -10.49 20.77
C ARG A 479 -18.71 -9.59 21.91
N ASP A 480 -19.11 -10.17 23.03
CA ASP A 480 -19.59 -9.49 24.24
C ASP A 480 -18.50 -9.43 25.34
N ASP A 481 -17.23 -9.64 24.96
CA ASP A 481 -16.04 -9.70 25.83
C ASP A 481 -16.10 -10.79 26.90
N LYS A 482 -16.92 -11.83 26.73
CA LYS A 482 -16.96 -12.96 27.65
C LYS A 482 -15.82 -13.92 27.36
N VAL A 483 -15.15 -14.40 28.40
CA VAL A 483 -14.05 -15.36 28.26
C VAL A 483 -14.59 -16.72 27.85
N ILE A 484 -14.16 -17.21 26.69
CA ILE A 484 -14.58 -18.50 26.09
C ILE A 484 -13.42 -19.47 25.91
N GLY A 485 -12.19 -19.05 26.21
CA GLY A 485 -11.01 -19.90 26.13
C GLY A 485 -9.73 -19.17 26.51
N MET A 486 -8.61 -19.84 26.30
CA MET A 486 -7.27 -19.29 26.49
C MET A 486 -6.30 -19.83 25.45
N ILE A 487 -5.42 -18.97 24.95
CA ILE A 487 -4.32 -19.36 24.08
C ILE A 487 -2.97 -18.97 24.70
N THR A 488 -2.01 -19.89 24.69
CA THR A 488 -0.68 -19.71 25.28
C THR A 488 0.43 -19.97 24.25
N SER A 489 1.66 -19.59 24.57
CA SER A 489 2.85 -19.95 23.77
C SER A 489 2.95 -21.47 23.53
N ASP A 490 2.55 -22.28 24.53
CA ASP A 490 2.56 -23.74 24.44
C ASP A 490 1.52 -24.27 23.45
N HIS A 491 0.33 -23.67 23.43
CA HIS A 491 -0.69 -24.01 22.43
C HIS A 491 -0.18 -23.73 21.01
N LEU A 492 0.48 -22.60 20.80
CA LEU A 492 1.09 -22.25 19.51
C LEU A 492 2.21 -23.23 19.13
N SER A 493 3.08 -23.58 20.08
CA SER A 493 4.16 -24.54 19.88
C SER A 493 3.65 -25.92 19.47
N ARG A 494 2.61 -26.44 20.16
CA ARG A 494 1.96 -27.72 19.81
C ARG A 494 1.31 -27.68 18.43
N LEU A 495 0.70 -26.56 18.07
CA LEU A 495 0.07 -26.38 16.76
C LEU A 495 1.13 -26.39 15.64
N LEU A 496 2.28 -25.74 15.85
CA LEU A 496 3.41 -25.77 14.92
C LEU A 496 4.00 -27.19 14.77
N ALA A 497 4.15 -27.92 15.87
CA ALA A 497 4.66 -29.29 15.85
C ALA A 497 3.79 -30.25 15.01
N ARG A 498 2.48 -30.00 14.95
CA ARG A 498 1.51 -30.78 14.14
C ARG A 498 1.53 -30.43 12.65
N ARG A 499 2.19 -29.34 12.24
CA ARG A 499 2.26 -28.90 10.83
C ARG A 499 3.41 -29.54 10.03
N ARG A 500 4.26 -30.36 10.66
CA ARG A 500 5.37 -31.07 9.99
C ARG A 500 4.92 -32.29 9.23
#